data_AF-A0A495XT56-F1
#
_entry.id   AF-A0A495XT56-F1
#
_cell.length_a   1.000
_cell.length_b   1.000
_cell.length_c   1.000
_cell.angle_alpha   90.00
_cell.angle_beta   90.00
_cell.angle_gamma   90.00
#
_symmetry.space_group_name_H-M   'P 1'
#
loop_
_entity.id
_entity.type
_entity.pdbx_description
1 polymer ?
#
loop_
_entity_poly.entity_id
_entity_poly.type
_entity_poly.pdbx_seq_one_letter_code
_entity_poly.pdbx_strand_id
1 'polypeptide(L)'
;MDVELRVDGGADEVRDLHRALAADPDLRGRVRLRHRPPEPGALGPVAEAVEVALAPGGALTVVAGAVLVWLRRRRGTVKVRVTRGEDTVEVYADQVRGLDAPAVKELTAQIVSSLDRKGESAP
;
A
#
# COMPACT_ATOMS: atom_id res chain seq x y z
N MET A 1 3.27 -13.16 -7.39
CA MET A 1 2.14 -12.42 -6.81
C MET A 1 2.60 -11.03 -6.46
N ASP A 2 1.75 -10.06 -6.69
CA ASP A 2 1.98 -8.64 -6.44
C ASP A 2 0.90 -8.10 -5.49
N VAL A 3 1.19 -6.94 -4.93
CA VAL A 3 0.24 -6.16 -4.13
C VAL A 3 0.08 -4.81 -4.79
N GLU A 4 -1.16 -4.40 -5.00
CA GLU A 4 -1.51 -3.08 -5.48
C GLU A 4 -1.93 -2.19 -4.31
N LEU A 5 -1.37 -0.99 -4.27
CA LEU A 5 -1.65 0.04 -3.27
C LEU A 5 -2.24 1.27 -3.97
N ARG A 6 -3.46 1.64 -3.60
CA ARG A 6 -4.11 2.87 -4.09
C ARG A 6 -4.29 3.88 -2.97
N VAL A 7 -4.23 5.16 -3.32
CA VAL A 7 -4.45 6.25 -2.36
C VAL A 7 -5.47 7.25 -2.91
N ASP A 8 -6.39 7.72 -2.07
CA ASP A 8 -7.41 8.70 -2.45
C ASP A 8 -6.87 10.15 -2.59
N GLY A 9 -5.57 10.38 -2.38
CA GLY A 9 -4.92 11.71 -2.38
C GLY A 9 -4.38 12.18 -3.74
N GLY A 10 -4.70 11.50 -4.84
CA GLY A 10 -4.21 11.83 -6.18
C GLY A 10 -2.77 11.41 -6.45
N ALA A 11 -2.25 11.79 -7.62
CA ALA A 11 -0.99 11.26 -8.17
C ALA A 11 0.25 11.58 -7.32
N ASP A 12 0.28 12.74 -6.66
CA ASP A 12 1.41 13.12 -5.81
C ASP A 12 1.48 12.28 -4.54
N GLU A 13 0.31 11.92 -4.00
CA GLU A 13 0.22 11.03 -2.85
C GLU A 13 0.66 9.61 -3.21
N VAL A 14 0.28 9.12 -4.39
CA VAL A 14 0.76 7.84 -4.94
C VAL A 14 2.29 7.85 -5.12
N ARG A 15 2.85 8.94 -5.66
CA ARG A 15 4.31 9.09 -5.84
C ARG A 15 5.06 9.14 -4.52
N ASP A 16 4.51 9.83 -3.53
CA ASP A 16 5.14 9.91 -2.21
C ASP A 16 5.07 8.59 -1.45
N LEU A 17 3.94 7.85 -1.55
CA LEU A 17 3.87 6.47 -1.05
C LEU A 17 4.92 5.58 -1.74
N HIS A 18 5.03 5.63 -3.07
CA HIS A 18 6.05 4.90 -3.81
C HIS A 18 7.46 5.23 -3.30
N ARG A 19 7.77 6.52 -3.07
CA ARG A 19 9.08 6.94 -2.55
C ARG A 19 9.34 6.39 -1.15
N ALA A 20 8.33 6.39 -0.28
CA ALA A 20 8.45 5.86 1.07
C ALA A 20 8.72 4.35 1.07
N LEU A 21 8.00 3.59 0.24
CA LEU A 21 8.22 2.14 0.09
C LEU A 21 9.58 1.84 -0.55
N ALA A 22 9.97 2.59 -1.57
CA ALA A 22 11.26 2.39 -2.24
C ALA A 22 12.48 2.77 -1.39
N ALA A 23 12.27 3.55 -0.31
CA ALA A 23 13.31 3.85 0.67
C ALA A 23 13.57 2.68 1.63
N ASP A 24 12.66 1.71 1.73
CA ASP A 24 12.83 0.51 2.53
C ASP A 24 13.77 -0.48 1.78
N PRO A 25 14.88 -0.91 2.41
CA PRO A 25 15.86 -1.80 1.77
C PRO A 25 15.26 -3.15 1.37
N ASP A 26 14.27 -3.66 2.09
CA ASP A 26 13.62 -4.94 1.81
C ASP A 26 12.63 -4.85 0.64
N LEU A 27 12.13 -3.65 0.33
CA LEU A 27 11.23 -3.42 -0.81
C LEU A 27 11.96 -2.83 -2.03
N ARG A 28 13.21 -2.39 -1.87
CA ARG A 28 13.96 -1.74 -2.93
C ARG A 28 14.04 -2.62 -4.19
N GLY A 29 13.75 -2.02 -5.34
CA GLY A 29 13.73 -2.70 -6.64
C GLY A 29 12.47 -3.54 -6.91
N ARG A 30 11.56 -3.66 -5.93
CA ARG A 30 10.29 -4.40 -6.05
C ARG A 30 9.06 -3.50 -6.17
N VAL A 31 9.22 -2.22 -5.84
CA VAL A 31 8.17 -1.19 -5.91
C VAL A 31 8.14 -0.55 -7.30
N ARG A 32 6.96 -0.44 -7.91
CA ARG A 32 6.74 0.19 -9.22
C ARG A 32 5.51 1.10 -9.18
N LEU A 33 5.53 2.19 -9.95
CA LEU A 33 4.34 3.01 -10.18
C LEU A 33 3.50 2.43 -11.31
N ARG A 34 2.21 2.22 -11.05
CA ARG A 34 1.21 1.94 -12.07
C ARG A 34 0.60 3.26 -12.53
N HIS A 35 0.66 3.46 -13.84
CA HIS A 35 0.14 4.66 -14.49
C HIS A 35 -1.12 4.31 -15.27
N ARG A 36 -2.12 5.17 -15.18
CA ARG A 36 -3.26 5.13 -16.10
C ARG A 36 -2.88 5.76 -17.43
N PRO A 37 -3.27 5.19 -18.58
CA PRO A 37 -3.13 5.89 -19.85
C PRO A 37 -3.85 7.24 -19.78
N PRO A 38 -3.28 8.31 -20.37
CA PRO A 38 -3.92 9.62 -20.37
C PRO A 38 -5.25 9.56 -21.10
N GLU A 39 -6.28 10.17 -20.51
CA GLU A 39 -7.52 10.42 -21.23
C GLU A 39 -7.25 11.39 -22.39
N PRO A 40 -7.98 11.29 -23.51
CA PRO A 40 -7.82 12.21 -24.63
C PRO A 40 -7.93 13.67 -24.17
N GLY A 41 -6.85 14.45 -24.38
CA GLY A 41 -6.77 15.86 -23.96
C GLY A 41 -6.07 16.12 -22.62
N ALA A 42 -5.63 15.08 -21.90
CA ALA A 42 -4.87 15.22 -20.65
C ALA A 42 -3.34 15.37 -20.90
N LEU A 43 -2.66 16.08 -19.99
CA LEU A 43 -1.20 16.33 -20.01
C LEU A 43 -0.39 15.11 -19.51
N GLY A 44 -0.57 13.95 -20.15
CA GLY A 44 0.25 12.75 -19.93
C GLY A 44 -0.25 11.79 -18.82
N PRO A 45 0.42 10.64 -18.66
CA PRO A 45 -0.02 9.57 -17.76
C PRO A 45 0.01 9.98 -16.29
N VAL A 46 -1.01 9.57 -15.55
CA VAL A 46 -1.20 9.89 -14.13
C VAL A 46 -0.87 8.66 -13.29
N ALA A 47 -0.06 8.84 -12.24
CA ALA A 47 0.22 7.77 -11.28
C ALA A 47 -1.09 7.41 -10.55
N GLU A 48 -1.55 6.17 -10.72
CA GLU A 48 -2.82 5.68 -10.18
C GLU A 48 -2.62 4.79 -8.95
N ALA A 49 -1.56 3.98 -8.96
CA ALA A 49 -1.29 3.03 -7.90
C ALA A 49 0.21 2.74 -7.75
N VAL A 50 0.57 2.12 -6.64
CA VAL A 50 1.89 1.54 -6.42
C VAL A 50 1.74 0.02 -6.41
N GLU A 51 2.53 -0.68 -7.22
CA GLU A 51 2.57 -2.13 -7.25
C GLU A 51 3.87 -2.62 -6.60
N VAL A 52 3.77 -3.65 -5.75
CA VAL A 52 4.92 -4.25 -5.09
C VAL A 52 4.97 -5.73 -5.41
N ALA A 53 6.07 -6.17 -6.02
CA ALA A 53 6.32 -7.58 -6.25
C ALA A 53 6.60 -8.29 -4.91
N LEU A 54 5.75 -9.25 -4.54
CA LEU A 54 5.95 -10.06 -3.35
C LEU A 54 6.91 -11.22 -3.65
N ALA A 55 8.04 -11.24 -2.97
CA ALA A 55 8.87 -12.44 -2.88
C ALA A 55 8.26 -13.43 -1.88
N PRO A 56 8.49 -14.75 -2.05
CA PRO A 56 8.16 -15.73 -1.01
C PRO A 56 8.84 -15.34 0.32
N GLY A 57 8.11 -15.42 1.44
CA GLY A 57 8.71 -15.26 2.77
C GLY A 57 8.58 -13.87 3.43
N GLY A 58 7.40 -13.25 3.43
CA GLY A 58 7.10 -12.15 4.34
C GLY A 58 7.16 -10.72 3.75
N ALA A 59 7.30 -10.59 2.44
CA ALA A 59 7.28 -9.28 1.76
C ALA A 59 5.99 -8.48 2.06
N LEU A 60 4.85 -9.15 2.27
CA LEU A 60 3.57 -8.50 2.60
C LEU A 60 3.61 -7.79 3.97
N THR A 61 4.29 -8.37 4.96
CA THR A 61 4.47 -7.78 6.29
C THR A 61 5.28 -6.49 6.21
N VAL A 62 6.34 -6.48 5.40
CA VAL A 62 7.17 -5.30 5.17
C VAL A 62 6.35 -4.21 4.47
N VAL A 63 5.59 -4.57 3.43
CA VAL A 63 4.68 -3.64 2.73
C VAL A 63 3.67 -3.03 3.70
N ALA A 64 2.97 -3.85 4.48
CA ALA A 64 1.98 -3.38 5.44
C ALA A 64 2.59 -2.44 6.49
N GLY A 65 3.74 -2.81 7.06
CA GLY A 65 4.46 -1.97 8.03
C GLY A 65 4.87 -0.62 7.44
N ALA A 66 5.43 -0.61 6.22
CA ALA A 66 5.86 0.61 5.55
C ALA A 66 4.68 1.53 5.20
N VAL A 67 3.53 0.97 4.78
CA VAL A 67 2.28 1.71 4.57
C VAL A 67 1.80 2.38 5.87
N LEU A 68 1.80 1.65 6.99
CA LEU A 68 1.40 2.20 8.29
C LEU A 68 2.35 3.33 8.74
N VAL A 69 3.66 3.15 8.59
CA VAL A 69 4.66 4.18 8.91
C VAL A 69 4.45 5.43 8.06
N TRP A 70 4.15 5.27 6.78
CA TRP A 70 3.86 6.38 5.87
C TRP A 70 2.54 7.10 6.25
N LEU A 71 1.47 6.35 6.52
CA LEU A 71 0.17 6.89 6.95
C LEU A 71 0.28 7.71 8.23
N ARG A 72 1.10 7.29 9.20
CA ARG A 72 1.34 8.04 10.45
C ARG A 72 1.89 9.44 10.23
N ARG A 73 2.62 9.67 9.13
CA ARG A 73 3.20 10.97 8.80
C ARG A 73 2.21 11.89 8.08
N ARG A 74 1.02 11.39 7.72
CA ARG A 74 0.02 12.17 6.98
C ARG A 74 -0.79 13.07 7.89
N ARG A 75 -1.05 14.28 7.39
CA ARG A 75 -1.95 15.25 7.99
C ARG A 75 -3.23 15.25 7.17
N GLY A 76 -4.30 14.66 7.70
CA GLY A 76 -5.62 14.59 7.07
C GLY A 76 -6.18 13.17 6.93
N THR A 77 -7.35 13.06 6.30
CA THR A 77 -8.06 11.80 6.06
C THR A 77 -7.52 11.11 4.80
N VAL A 78 -6.27 10.65 4.86
CA VAL A 78 -5.66 9.85 3.79
C VAL A 78 -6.07 8.38 3.99
N LYS A 79 -6.56 7.74 2.92
CA LYS A 79 -6.90 6.31 2.90
C LYS A 79 -6.01 5.59 1.90
N VAL A 80 -5.41 4.49 2.34
CA VAL A 80 -4.67 3.56 1.48
C VAL A 80 -5.48 2.27 1.36
N ARG A 81 -5.71 1.84 0.13
CA ARG A 81 -6.29 0.55 -0.19
C ARG A 81 -5.18 -0.42 -0.59
N VAL A 82 -5.06 -1.51 0.13
CA VAL A 82 -4.11 -2.60 -0.10
C VAL A 82 -4.86 -3.76 -0.74
N THR A 83 -4.48 -4.12 -1.96
CA THR A 83 -5.14 -5.16 -2.75
C THR A 83 -4.15 -6.27 -3.08
N ARG A 84 -4.53 -7.52 -2.85
CA ARG A 84 -3.75 -8.71 -3.21
C ARG A 84 -4.69 -9.73 -3.84
N GLY A 85 -4.55 -9.97 -5.14
CA GLY A 85 -5.52 -10.81 -5.86
C GLY A 85 -6.93 -10.21 -5.76
N GLU A 86 -7.88 -10.97 -5.23
CA GLU A 86 -9.27 -10.53 -5.02
C GLU A 86 -9.50 -9.88 -3.64
N ASP A 87 -8.48 -9.89 -2.79
CA ASP A 87 -8.58 -9.38 -1.43
C ASP A 87 -8.21 -7.93 -1.34
N THR A 88 -8.95 -7.20 -0.53
CA THR A 88 -8.74 -5.77 -0.35
C THR A 88 -8.94 -5.39 1.12
N VAL A 89 -8.00 -4.61 1.64
CA VAL A 89 -8.08 -3.98 2.97
C VAL A 89 -7.88 -2.48 2.81
N GLU A 90 -8.69 -1.68 3.50
CA GLU A 90 -8.56 -0.23 3.53
C GLU A 90 -8.03 0.21 4.89
N VAL A 91 -7.03 1.10 4.88
CA VAL A 91 -6.37 1.63 6.07
C VAL A 91 -6.39 3.14 6.03
N TYR A 92 -6.80 3.76 7.14
CA TYR A 92 -6.99 5.20 7.24
C TYR A 92 -5.91 5.83 8.12
N ALA A 93 -5.39 6.99 7.72
CA ALA A 93 -4.36 7.71 8.49
C ALA A 93 -4.79 8.02 9.93
N ASP A 94 -6.08 8.31 10.13
CA ASP A 94 -6.68 8.56 11.45
C ASP A 94 -6.54 7.35 12.39
N GLN A 95 -6.73 6.13 11.86
CA GLN A 95 -6.59 4.89 12.61
C GLN A 95 -5.14 4.64 13.07
N VAL A 96 -4.15 5.16 12.34
CA VAL A 96 -2.73 4.86 12.62
C VAL A 96 -2.03 5.98 13.41
N ARG A 97 -2.51 7.23 13.34
CA ARG A 97 -1.82 8.41 13.91
C ARG A 97 -1.51 8.29 15.40
N GLY A 98 -2.40 7.68 16.16
CA GLY A 98 -2.27 7.51 17.61
C GLY A 98 -1.69 6.16 18.04
N LEU A 99 -1.26 5.30 17.11
CA LEU A 99 -0.81 3.95 17.46
C LEU A 99 0.64 3.92 17.94
N ASP A 100 0.85 3.21 19.04
CA ASP A 100 2.17 2.87 19.56
C ASP A 100 2.80 1.74 18.75
N ALA A 101 4.10 1.50 18.94
CA ALA A 101 4.82 0.42 18.28
C ALA A 101 4.15 -0.97 18.37
N PRO A 102 3.64 -1.45 19.53
CA PRO A 102 2.93 -2.72 19.60
C PRO A 102 1.63 -2.72 18.79
N ALA A 103 0.86 -1.63 18.84
CA ALA A 103 -0.39 -1.53 18.10
C ALA A 103 -0.17 -1.48 16.58
N VAL A 104 0.91 -0.85 16.11
CA VAL A 104 1.32 -0.90 14.69
C VAL A 104 1.68 -2.33 14.27
N LYS A 105 2.39 -3.09 15.11
CA LYS A 105 2.72 -4.50 14.82
C LYS A 105 1.49 -5.37 14.73
N GLU A 106 0.55 -5.21 15.66
CA GLU A 106 -0.71 -5.93 15.67
C GLU A 106 -1.55 -5.61 14.42
N LEU A 107 -1.70 -4.33 14.08
CA LEU A 107 -2.40 -3.92 12.87
C LEU A 107 -1.72 -4.46 11.60
N THR A 108 -0.39 -4.51 11.58
CA THR A 108 0.36 -5.14 10.47
C THR A 108 -0.02 -6.61 10.32
N ALA A 109 -0.01 -7.36 11.43
CA ALA A 109 -0.38 -8.79 11.43
C ALA A 109 -1.84 -9.01 10.99
N GLN A 110 -2.76 -8.12 11.39
CA GLN A 110 -4.16 -8.18 10.98
C GLN A 110 -4.34 -7.92 9.47
N ILE A 111 -3.62 -6.95 8.91
CA ILE A 111 -3.63 -6.68 7.45
C ILE A 111 -3.13 -7.90 6.69
N VAL A 112 -1.98 -8.46 7.09
CA VAL A 112 -1.40 -9.66 6.47
C VAL A 112 -2.38 -10.84 6.53
N SER A 113 -2.94 -11.11 7.72
CA SER A 113 -3.87 -12.23 7.92
C SER A 113 -5.16 -12.08 7.11
N SER A 114 -5.63 -10.84 6.91
CA SER A 114 -6.84 -10.57 6.12
C SER A 114 -6.62 -10.78 4.63
N LEU A 115 -5.42 -10.50 4.13
CA LEU A 115 -5.01 -10.65 2.73
C LEU A 115 -4.46 -12.06 2.40
N ASP A 116 -4.20 -12.90 3.41
CA ASP A 116 -3.89 -14.32 3.23
C ASP A 116 -5.14 -15.20 3.35
N ARG A 117 -6.08 -14.87 4.25
CA ARG A 117 -7.28 -15.68 4.49
C ARG A 117 -8.24 -15.73 3.30
N LYS A 118 -8.33 -14.63 2.56
CA LYS A 118 -9.44 -14.42 1.62
C LYS A 118 -9.05 -14.83 0.18
N GLY A 119 -7.75 -14.99 -0.09
CA GLY A 119 -7.18 -15.63 -1.27
C GLY A 119 -7.25 -17.16 -1.27
N GLU A 120 -7.65 -17.78 -0.16
CA GLU A 120 -7.95 -19.23 -0.07
C GLU A 120 -9.44 -19.54 -0.34
N SER A 121 -10.26 -18.52 -0.65
CA SER A 121 -11.69 -18.67 -0.97
C SER A 121 -11.96 -18.44 -2.46
N ALA A 122 -11.35 -19.24 -3.34
CA ALA A 122 -11.80 -19.38 -4.71
C ALA A 122 -12.04 -20.88 -5.00
N PRO A 123 -13.29 -21.31 -5.30
CA PRO A 123 -13.60 -22.69 -5.70
C PRO A 123 -13.16 -23.03 -7.13
#